data_AF-A0A0F7PWS0-F1
#
_entry.id   AF-A0A0F7PWS0-F1
#
_cell.length_a   1.000
_cell.length_b   1.000
_cell.length_c   1.000
_cell.angle_alpha   90.00
_cell.angle_beta   90.00
_cell.angle_gamma   90.00
#
_symmetry.space_group_name_H-M   'P 1'
#
loop_
_entity.id
_entity.type
_entity.pdbx_description
1 polymer ?
#
loop_
_entity_poly.entity_id
_entity_poly.type
_entity_poly.pdbx_seq_one_letter_code
_entity_poly.pdbx_strand_id
1 'polypeptide(L)'
;SSDFFVLGGNSLLTVRLQSRLREIYGVFVPLVKIMESSTLSGLSNTLDDLLSNQEINWDVETALSDEMLGVTPVNPNTTRPKTTDLTVILTGVSGFIGRHLLQRLIEDKNVSAIHCVAVRNIEMDSPSRQKMKALIASTNKVQLYPGDLSEPRLGLSEAEFDTLSRKADIIVHSGANRSFWSAYDMVRAPN
;
A
#
# COMPACT_ATOMS: atom_id res chain seq x y z
N SER A 1 -11.77 5.61 38.22
CA SER A 1 -10.75 4.74 37.61
C SER A 1 -9.49 5.56 37.41
N SER A 2 -8.32 4.95 37.54
CA SER A 2 -7.06 5.63 37.28
C SER A 2 -6.81 5.71 35.77
N ASP A 3 -6.70 6.92 35.25
CA ASP A 3 -6.38 7.19 33.84
C ASP A 3 -4.86 7.21 33.67
N PHE A 4 -4.37 6.49 32.65
CA PHE A 4 -2.96 6.32 32.35
C PHE A 4 -2.23 7.65 32.12
N PHE A 5 -2.86 8.60 31.43
CA PHE A 5 -2.27 9.91 31.14
C PHE A 5 -2.32 10.83 32.35
N VAL A 6 -3.38 10.74 33.16
CA VAL A 6 -3.47 11.48 34.44
C VAL A 6 -2.39 11.02 35.43
N LEU A 7 -1.96 9.77 35.36
CA LEU A 7 -0.86 9.22 36.17
C LEU A 7 0.55 9.45 35.59
N GLY A 8 0.68 10.30 34.55
CA GLY A 8 1.97 10.64 33.95
C GLY A 8 2.36 9.80 32.73
N GLY A 9 1.43 9.01 32.18
CA GLY A 9 1.55 8.37 30.89
C GLY A 9 1.80 9.39 29.78
N ASN A 10 2.67 9.06 28.83
CA ASN A 10 2.99 9.88 27.67
C ASN A 10 3.22 8.99 26.44
N SER A 11 3.36 9.59 25.27
CA SER A 11 3.48 8.85 24.00
C SER A 11 4.57 7.79 23.99
N LEU A 12 5.71 8.02 24.65
CA LEU A 12 6.79 7.04 24.71
C LEU A 12 6.41 5.84 25.59
N LEU A 13 5.72 6.09 26.71
CA LEU A 13 5.18 5.03 27.56
C LEU A 13 4.07 4.26 26.86
N THR A 14 3.25 4.91 26.02
CA THR A 14 2.23 4.23 25.19
C THR A 14 2.87 3.28 24.19
N VAL A 15 3.96 3.69 23.52
CA VAL A 15 4.73 2.80 22.62
C VAL A 15 5.33 1.62 23.39
N ARG A 16 5.86 1.87 24.59
CA ARG A 16 6.40 0.81 25.45
C ARG A 16 5.33 -0.17 25.91
N LEU A 17 4.14 0.35 26.27
CA LEU A 17 2.97 -0.45 26.64
C LEU A 17 2.51 -1.33 25.48
N GLN A 18 2.43 -0.78 24.27
CA GLN A 18 2.11 -1.54 23.06
C GLN A 18 3.11 -2.68 22.80
N SER A 19 4.41 -2.42 22.93
CA SER A 19 5.45 -3.47 22.81
C SER A 19 5.26 -4.57 23.84
N ARG A 20 4.97 -4.20 25.10
CA ARG A 20 4.74 -5.17 26.17
C ARG A 20 3.48 -6.01 25.97
N LEU A 21 2.39 -5.40 25.49
CA LEU A 21 1.16 -6.13 25.18
C LEU A 21 1.41 -7.17 24.09
N ARG A 22 2.19 -6.80 23.06
CA ARG A 22 2.59 -7.74 22.01
C ARG A 22 3.50 -8.86 22.52
N GLU A 23 4.48 -8.54 23.36
CA GLU A 23 5.42 -9.53 23.93
C GLU A 23 4.72 -10.55 24.84
N ILE A 24 3.78 -10.09 25.68
CA ILE A 24 3.16 -10.93 26.71
C ILE A 24 1.93 -11.67 26.16
N TYR A 25 1.09 -10.98 25.39
CA TYR A 25 -0.20 -11.50 24.94
C TYR A 25 -0.23 -11.86 23.45
N GLY A 26 0.82 -11.56 22.68
CA GLY A 26 0.84 -11.80 21.23
C GLY A 26 -0.05 -10.86 20.42
N VAL A 27 -0.76 -9.94 21.06
CA VAL A 27 -1.74 -9.06 20.43
C VAL A 27 -1.13 -7.71 20.08
N PHE A 28 -1.39 -7.22 18.87
CA PHE A 28 -1.10 -5.85 18.48
C PHE A 28 -2.30 -4.94 18.75
N VAL A 29 -2.17 -4.05 19.73
CA VAL A 29 -3.19 -3.01 20.01
C VAL A 29 -2.75 -1.70 19.36
N PRO A 30 -3.48 -1.13 18.37
CA PRO A 30 -3.13 0.15 17.76
C PRO A 30 -3.00 1.27 18.80
N LEU A 31 -1.99 2.15 18.67
CA LEU A 31 -1.76 3.24 19.64
C LEU A 31 -2.98 4.11 19.87
N VAL A 32 -3.76 4.38 18.81
CA VAL A 32 -5.00 5.17 18.89
C VAL A 32 -5.99 4.52 19.86
N LYS A 33 -6.17 3.19 19.80
CA LYS A 33 -7.04 2.46 20.74
C LYS A 33 -6.52 2.51 22.16
N ILE A 34 -5.21 2.48 22.38
CA ILE A 34 -4.62 2.63 23.71
C ILE A 34 -4.88 4.04 24.26
N MET A 35 -4.83 5.07 23.41
CA MET A 35 -5.14 6.44 23.81
C MET A 35 -6.62 6.66 24.09
N GLU A 36 -7.51 6.07 23.28
CA GLU A 36 -8.97 6.11 23.48
C GLU A 36 -9.41 5.30 24.72
N SER A 37 -8.68 4.22 25.02
CA SER A 37 -8.92 3.34 26.16
C SER A 37 -7.92 3.58 27.29
N SER A 38 -7.78 4.85 27.70
CA SER A 38 -6.77 5.32 28.67
C SER A 38 -6.89 4.75 30.09
N THR A 39 -7.96 4.02 30.40
CA THR A 39 -8.15 3.37 31.70
C THR A 39 -7.82 1.89 31.61
N LEU A 40 -7.37 1.30 32.73
CA LEU A 40 -7.07 -0.14 32.79
C LEU A 40 -8.26 -0.99 32.33
N SER A 41 -9.48 -0.62 32.74
CA SER A 41 -10.70 -1.32 32.35
C SER A 41 -11.00 -1.20 30.86
N GLY A 42 -10.84 -0.01 30.27
CA GLY A 42 -11.03 0.17 28.83
C GLY A 42 -10.01 -0.62 28.01
N LEU A 43 -8.75 -0.63 28.45
CA LEU A 43 -7.69 -1.38 27.78
C LEU A 43 -7.89 -2.90 27.94
N SER A 44 -8.35 -3.37 29.11
CA SER A 44 -8.68 -4.78 29.35
C SER A 44 -9.79 -5.25 28.41
N ASN A 45 -10.89 -4.51 28.30
CA ASN A 45 -11.98 -4.86 27.38
C ASN A 45 -11.50 -4.90 25.92
N THR A 46 -10.67 -3.93 25.52
CA THR A 46 -10.07 -3.92 24.18
C THR A 46 -9.18 -5.15 23.95
N LEU A 47 -8.46 -5.60 24.97
CA LEU A 47 -7.61 -6.78 24.91
C LEU A 47 -8.46 -8.05 24.86
N ASP A 48 -9.51 -8.15 25.65
CA ASP A 48 -10.45 -9.28 25.65
C ASP A 48 -11.16 -9.42 24.29
N ASP A 49 -11.56 -8.32 23.67
CA ASP A 49 -12.14 -8.30 22.31
C ASP A 49 -11.15 -8.77 21.24
N LEU A 50 -9.85 -8.46 21.41
CA LEU A 50 -8.78 -8.86 20.50
C LEU A 50 -8.30 -10.29 20.75
N LEU A 51 -8.35 -10.77 21.99
CA LEU A 51 -7.99 -12.14 22.37
C LEU A 51 -9.12 -13.13 22.08
N SER A 52 -10.38 -12.70 22.14
CA SER A 52 -11.55 -13.50 21.75
C SER A 52 -11.67 -13.66 20.24
N ASN A 53 -11.01 -12.78 19.46
CA ASN A 53 -10.91 -12.91 18.02
C ASN A 53 -9.54 -13.43 17.59
N GLN A 54 -9.54 -14.70 17.17
CA GLN A 54 -8.61 -15.38 16.25
C GLN A 54 -7.49 -16.22 16.89
N GLU A 55 -7.75 -17.52 17.01
CA GLU A 55 -6.72 -18.49 16.65
C GLU A 55 -6.39 -18.30 15.16
N ILE A 56 -5.17 -17.87 14.86
CA ILE A 56 -4.68 -17.76 13.48
C ILE A 56 -4.52 -19.18 12.94
N ASN A 57 -5.29 -19.52 11.91
CA ASN A 57 -5.10 -20.76 11.17
C ASN A 57 -3.93 -20.58 10.19
N TRP A 58 -2.72 -20.93 10.64
CA TRP A 58 -1.49 -20.80 9.86
C TRP A 58 -1.51 -21.61 8.57
N ASP A 59 -2.21 -22.74 8.52
CA ASP A 59 -2.32 -23.55 7.31
C ASP A 59 -3.09 -22.79 6.22
N VAL A 60 -4.16 -22.08 6.59
CA VAL A 60 -4.93 -21.24 5.66
C VAL A 60 -4.16 -19.98 5.29
N GLU A 61 -3.53 -19.30 6.25
CA GLU A 61 -2.86 -18.02 6.02
C GLU A 61 -1.57 -18.16 5.19
N THR A 62 -0.88 -19.30 5.29
CA THR A 62 0.34 -19.58 4.53
C THR A 62 0.12 -20.43 3.28
N ALA A 63 -1.12 -20.87 3.02
CA ALA A 63 -1.45 -21.61 1.82
C ALA A 63 -1.14 -20.76 0.58
N LEU A 64 -0.27 -21.28 -0.29
CA LEU A 64 -0.11 -20.75 -1.64
C LEU A 64 -1.31 -21.21 -2.47
N SER A 65 -1.93 -20.29 -3.21
CA SER A 65 -2.99 -20.69 -4.13
C SER A 65 -2.43 -21.56 -5.26
N ASP A 66 -3.26 -22.46 -5.80
CA ASP A 66 -2.90 -23.27 -6.97
C ASP A 66 -2.49 -22.41 -8.17
N GLU A 67 -2.98 -21.17 -8.25
CA GLU A 67 -2.59 -20.17 -9.25
C GLU A 67 -1.14 -19.67 -9.06
N MET A 68 -0.65 -19.55 -7.82
CA MET A 68 0.76 -19.20 -7.55
C MET A 68 1.71 -20.38 -7.78
N LEU A 69 1.25 -21.60 -7.52
CA LEU A 69 1.99 -22.83 -7.78
C LEU A 69 1.94 -23.24 -9.26
N GLY A 70 0.92 -22.77 -9.98
CA GLY A 70 0.73 -22.90 -11.40
C GLY A 70 1.81 -22.13 -12.15
N VAL A 71 2.96 -22.75 -12.34
CA VAL A 71 3.90 -22.37 -13.41
C VAL A 71 3.16 -22.61 -14.71
N THR A 72 2.42 -21.61 -15.20
CA THR A 72 1.98 -21.62 -16.59
C THR A 72 3.25 -21.69 -17.42
N PRO A 73 3.47 -22.76 -18.21
CA PRO A 73 4.65 -22.83 -19.04
C PRO A 73 4.61 -21.59 -19.92
N VAL A 74 5.64 -20.75 -19.79
CA VAL A 74 5.83 -19.58 -20.65
C VAL A 74 5.73 -20.12 -22.07
N ASN A 75 4.69 -19.70 -22.78
CA ASN A 75 4.50 -20.14 -24.16
C ASN A 75 5.78 -19.76 -24.91
N PRO A 76 6.56 -20.70 -25.45
CA PRO A 76 7.82 -20.38 -26.12
C PRO A 76 7.60 -19.50 -27.37
N ASN A 77 6.35 -19.35 -27.83
CA ASN A 77 5.93 -18.39 -28.84
C ASN A 77 5.57 -17.00 -28.29
N THR A 78 5.89 -16.68 -27.02
CA THR A 78 5.85 -15.29 -26.56
C THR A 78 6.77 -14.48 -27.46
N THR A 79 6.17 -13.60 -28.26
CA THR A 79 6.87 -12.57 -29.01
C THR A 79 7.89 -11.91 -28.10
N ARG A 80 9.13 -11.73 -28.58
CA ARG A 80 10.17 -11.04 -27.82
C ARG A 80 9.57 -9.74 -27.25
N PRO A 81 9.77 -9.46 -25.94
CA PRO A 81 9.27 -8.24 -25.36
C PRO A 81 9.72 -7.06 -26.20
N LYS A 82 8.80 -6.15 -26.47
CA LYS A 82 9.12 -4.87 -27.08
C LYS A 82 10.26 -4.22 -26.28
N THR A 83 11.22 -3.59 -26.96
CA THR A 83 12.39 -2.97 -26.30
C THR A 83 12.45 -1.45 -26.46
N THR A 84 11.60 -0.89 -27.33
CA THR A 84 11.49 0.55 -27.61
C THR A 84 10.02 0.94 -27.68
N ASP A 85 9.68 2.22 -27.57
CA ASP A 85 8.28 2.70 -27.59
C ASP A 85 7.39 2.02 -26.53
N LEU A 86 7.93 1.83 -25.33
CA LEU A 86 7.32 1.12 -24.22
C LEU A 86 6.23 1.96 -23.56
N THR A 87 5.11 1.31 -23.27
CA THR A 87 4.04 1.80 -22.41
C THR A 87 4.17 1.18 -21.02
N VAL A 88 4.44 2.01 -20.01
CA VAL A 88 4.67 1.57 -18.64
C VAL A 88 3.48 1.95 -17.74
N ILE A 89 2.95 0.99 -17.00
CA ILE A 89 2.01 1.26 -15.91
C ILE A 89 2.79 1.34 -14.60
N LEU A 90 2.59 2.41 -13.83
CA LEU A 90 3.28 2.65 -12.56
C LEU A 90 2.26 2.87 -11.43
N THR A 91 2.37 2.09 -10.35
CA THR A 91 1.64 2.35 -9.09
C THR A 91 2.57 3.01 -8.07
N GLY A 92 1.99 3.74 -7.11
CA GLY A 92 2.78 4.31 -6.00
C GLY A 92 3.63 5.53 -6.38
N VAL A 93 3.28 6.24 -7.45
CA VAL A 93 4.02 7.42 -7.94
C VAL A 93 4.17 8.53 -6.90
N SER A 94 3.19 8.68 -6.00
CA SER A 94 3.24 9.66 -4.90
C SER A 94 4.23 9.28 -3.79
N GLY A 95 4.72 8.04 -3.78
CA GLY A 95 5.68 7.53 -2.81
C GLY A 95 7.11 8.01 -3.08
N PHE A 96 8.00 7.76 -2.12
CA PHE A 96 9.43 8.08 -2.27
C PHE A 96 10.07 7.34 -3.44
N ILE A 97 9.83 6.04 -3.57
CA ILE A 97 10.42 5.23 -4.64
C ILE A 97 9.76 5.57 -5.99
N GLY A 98 8.43 5.59 -6.03
CA GLY A 98 7.66 5.84 -7.25
C GLY A 98 8.02 7.15 -7.97
N ARG A 99 8.26 8.25 -7.26
CA ARG A 99 8.67 9.52 -7.93
C ARG A 99 10.05 9.45 -8.58
N HIS A 100 11.00 8.71 -8.00
CA HIS A 100 12.33 8.55 -8.58
C HIS A 100 12.30 7.58 -9.77
N LEU A 101 11.47 6.54 -9.68
CA LEU A 101 11.18 5.66 -10.82
C LEU A 101 10.55 6.46 -11.97
N LEU A 102 9.53 7.27 -11.69
CA LEU A 102 8.90 8.14 -12.68
C LEU A 102 9.94 9.03 -13.38
N GLN A 103 10.84 9.66 -12.62
CA GLN A 103 11.90 10.50 -13.20
C GLN A 103 12.76 9.70 -14.19
N ARG A 104 13.18 8.49 -13.82
CA ARG A 104 14.01 7.65 -14.69
C ARG A 104 13.26 7.17 -15.93
N LEU A 105 11.98 6.84 -15.79
CA LEU A 105 11.13 6.43 -16.92
C LEU A 105 10.90 7.59 -17.92
N ILE A 106 10.80 8.83 -17.44
CA ILE A 106 10.68 10.00 -18.32
C ILE A 106 11.97 10.22 -19.13
N GLU A 107 13.12 10.08 -18.47
CA GLU A 107 14.47 10.22 -19.05
C GLU A 107 14.80 9.09 -20.05
N ASP A 108 14.13 7.93 -19.95
CA ASP A 108 14.34 6.81 -20.86
C ASP A 108 13.74 7.08 -22.25
N LYS A 109 14.56 6.94 -23.28
CA LYS A 109 14.19 7.13 -24.69
C LYS A 109 13.35 5.97 -25.22
N ASN A 110 13.45 4.81 -24.60
CA ASN A 110 12.67 3.64 -24.97
C ASN A 110 11.25 3.70 -24.44
N VAL A 111 10.94 4.59 -23.50
CA VAL A 111 9.59 4.76 -22.93
C VAL A 111 8.87 5.90 -23.64
N SER A 112 7.72 5.59 -24.24
CA SER A 112 6.87 6.56 -24.94
C SER A 112 5.67 7.00 -24.11
N ALA A 113 5.13 6.14 -23.25
CA ALA A 113 3.98 6.46 -22.41
C ALA A 113 4.13 5.86 -21.00
N ILE A 114 3.67 6.62 -20.00
CA ILE A 114 3.69 6.26 -18.59
C ILE A 114 2.31 6.53 -18.00
N HIS A 115 1.61 5.48 -17.59
CA HIS A 115 0.29 5.55 -16.97
C HIS A 115 0.43 5.33 -15.46
N CYS A 116 0.30 6.40 -14.70
CA CYS A 116 0.35 6.37 -13.24
C CYS A 116 -1.05 6.11 -12.68
N VAL A 117 -1.26 4.96 -12.05
CA VAL A 117 -2.58 4.52 -11.56
C VAL A 117 -2.64 4.50 -10.02
N ALA A 118 -3.86 4.48 -9.47
CA ALA A 118 -4.12 4.58 -8.03
C ALA A 118 -3.49 5.81 -7.36
N VAL A 119 -3.60 6.97 -8.02
CA VAL A 119 -3.00 8.22 -7.51
C VAL A 119 -3.97 8.94 -6.57
N ARG A 120 -3.75 8.78 -5.27
CA ARG A 120 -4.60 9.35 -4.21
C ARG A 120 -4.36 10.84 -4.00
N ASN A 121 -5.43 11.55 -3.64
CA ASN A 121 -5.45 12.95 -3.16
C ASN A 121 -4.58 13.88 -4.01
N ILE A 122 -4.87 13.95 -5.31
CA ILE A 122 -4.15 14.78 -6.28
C ILE A 122 -4.16 16.27 -5.87
N GLU A 123 -5.21 16.70 -5.15
CA GLU A 123 -5.44 18.09 -4.73
C GLU A 123 -4.66 18.51 -3.47
N MET A 124 -4.31 17.58 -2.57
CA MET A 124 -3.56 17.92 -1.35
C MET A 124 -2.11 18.28 -1.65
N ASP A 125 -1.69 19.49 -1.28
CA ASP A 125 -0.38 20.02 -1.63
C ASP A 125 0.67 19.74 -0.55
N SER A 126 1.64 18.88 -0.89
CA SER A 126 2.82 18.60 -0.08
C SER A 126 4.09 18.84 -0.91
N PRO A 127 5.24 19.17 -0.30
CA PRO A 127 6.48 19.43 -1.06
C PRO A 127 6.88 18.28 -2.00
N SER A 128 6.63 17.03 -1.59
CA SER A 128 6.89 15.86 -2.43
C SER A 128 5.94 15.77 -3.63
N ARG A 129 4.66 16.16 -3.45
CA ARG A 129 3.67 16.17 -4.53
C ARG A 129 3.87 17.34 -5.49
N GLN A 130 4.32 18.50 -5.03
CA GLN A 130 4.67 19.61 -5.91
C GLN A 130 5.80 19.20 -6.87
N LYS A 131 6.83 18.51 -6.38
CA LYS A 131 7.89 17.95 -7.23
C LYS A 131 7.36 16.94 -8.26
N MET A 132 6.45 16.06 -7.83
CA MET A 132 5.78 15.12 -8.74
C MET A 132 4.96 15.86 -9.81
N LYS A 133 4.13 16.84 -9.44
CA LYS A 133 3.35 17.65 -10.37
C LYS A 133 4.23 18.39 -11.37
N ALA A 134 5.34 18.98 -10.91
CA ALA A 134 6.32 19.65 -11.77
C ALA A 134 6.98 18.68 -12.76
N LEU A 135 7.32 17.47 -12.32
CA LEU A 135 7.89 16.42 -13.16
C LEU A 135 6.88 15.91 -14.20
N ILE A 136 5.61 15.81 -13.84
CA ILE A 136 4.55 15.40 -14.77
C ILE A 136 4.30 16.51 -15.79
N ALA A 137 4.29 17.77 -15.35
CA ALA A 137 4.09 18.93 -16.23
C ALA A 137 5.25 19.18 -17.20
N SER A 138 6.45 18.62 -16.95
CA SER A 138 7.61 18.79 -17.82
C SER A 138 7.60 17.85 -19.04
N THR A 139 6.62 16.95 -19.15
CA THR A 139 6.56 15.95 -20.21
C THR A 139 5.13 15.65 -20.65
N ASN A 140 4.97 15.24 -21.90
CA ASN A 140 3.71 14.71 -22.42
C ASN A 140 3.60 13.18 -22.29
N LYS A 141 4.64 12.51 -21.81
CA LYS A 141 4.68 11.05 -21.67
C LYS A 141 3.79 10.52 -20.54
N VAL A 142 3.39 11.36 -19.59
CA VAL A 142 2.78 10.90 -18.33
C VAL A 142 1.29 11.23 -18.29
N GLN A 143 0.48 10.22 -17.95
CA GLN A 143 -0.95 10.36 -17.68
C GLN A 143 -1.27 9.84 -16.27
N LEU A 144 -2.07 10.60 -15.53
CA LEU A 144 -2.50 10.25 -14.18
C LEU A 144 -3.92 9.68 -14.19
N TYR A 145 -4.14 8.62 -13.42
CA TYR A 145 -5.45 8.05 -13.13
C TYR A 145 -5.67 8.08 -11.62
N PRO A 146 -6.68 8.85 -11.14
CA PRO A 146 -7.04 8.85 -9.73
C PRO A 146 -7.60 7.48 -9.32
N GLY A 147 -7.41 7.12 -8.05
CA GLY A 147 -7.92 5.88 -7.47
C GLY A 147 -7.13 5.45 -6.24
N ASP A 148 -7.54 4.35 -5.62
CA ASP A 148 -6.85 3.70 -4.50
C ASP A 148 -6.49 2.25 -4.85
N LEU A 149 -5.39 1.73 -4.29
CA LEU A 149 -4.99 0.33 -4.49
C LEU A 149 -5.98 -0.65 -3.86
N SER A 150 -6.71 -0.21 -2.84
CA SER A 150 -7.75 -1.00 -2.16
C SER A 150 -9.06 -1.08 -2.95
N GLU A 151 -9.22 -0.26 -4.00
CA GLU A 151 -10.44 -0.24 -4.82
C GLU A 151 -10.40 -1.30 -5.93
N PRO A 152 -11.56 -1.87 -6.33
CA PRO A 152 -11.65 -2.71 -7.52
C PRO A 152 -11.03 -2.02 -8.74
N ARG A 153 -10.22 -2.75 -9.51
CA ARG A 153 -9.49 -2.21 -10.67
C ARG A 153 -8.66 -0.95 -10.36
N LEU A 154 -8.20 -0.78 -9.12
CA LEU A 154 -7.37 0.35 -8.69
C LEU A 154 -8.07 1.72 -8.78
N GLY A 155 -9.41 1.72 -8.77
CA GLY A 155 -10.23 2.91 -8.99
C GLY A 155 -10.50 3.25 -10.47
N LEU A 156 -10.01 2.43 -11.41
CA LEU A 156 -10.23 2.62 -12.84
C LEU A 156 -11.64 2.18 -13.27
N SER A 157 -12.18 2.88 -14.26
CA SER A 157 -13.33 2.37 -15.02
C SER A 157 -12.96 1.08 -15.75
N GLU A 158 -13.96 0.26 -16.07
CA GLU A 158 -13.76 -0.98 -16.81
C GLU A 158 -13.10 -0.74 -18.18
N ALA A 159 -13.50 0.33 -18.88
CA ALA A 159 -12.92 0.70 -20.16
C ALA A 159 -11.44 1.15 -20.05
N GLU A 160 -11.07 1.89 -19.00
CA GLU A 160 -9.68 2.27 -18.75
C GLU A 160 -8.83 1.04 -18.40
N PHE A 161 -9.35 0.17 -17.53
CA PHE A 161 -8.67 -1.05 -17.13
C PHE A 161 -8.40 -1.97 -18.33
N ASP A 162 -9.40 -2.19 -19.18
CA ASP A 162 -9.27 -2.98 -20.40
C ASP A 162 -8.25 -2.38 -21.38
N THR A 163 -8.30 -1.05 -21.56
CA THR A 163 -7.41 -0.34 -22.47
C THR A 163 -5.96 -0.43 -21.98
N LEU A 164 -5.73 -0.20 -20.68
CA LEU A 164 -4.40 -0.25 -20.08
C LEU A 164 -3.86 -1.68 -20.08
N SER A 165 -4.69 -2.68 -19.77
CA SER A 165 -4.29 -4.09 -19.77
C SER A 165 -3.83 -4.59 -21.15
N ARG A 166 -4.41 -4.06 -22.24
CA ARG A 166 -3.99 -4.41 -23.61
C ARG A 166 -2.74 -3.65 -24.08
N LYS A 167 -2.49 -2.45 -23.55
CA LYS A 167 -1.39 -1.56 -24.00
C LYS A 167 -0.12 -1.71 -23.19
N ALA A 168 -0.20 -2.22 -21.96
CA ALA A 168 0.95 -2.30 -21.06
C ALA A 168 2.03 -3.24 -21.60
N ASP A 169 3.23 -2.69 -21.82
CA ASP A 169 4.43 -3.50 -22.06
C ASP A 169 5.09 -3.89 -20.72
N ILE A 170 5.06 -2.99 -19.73
CA ILE A 170 5.68 -3.18 -18.42
C ILE A 170 4.73 -2.66 -17.33
N ILE A 171 4.58 -3.43 -16.25
CA ILE A 171 3.88 -3.00 -15.03
C ILE A 171 4.89 -2.92 -13.89
N VAL A 172 5.06 -1.73 -13.32
CA VAL A 172 5.90 -1.48 -12.15
C VAL A 172 5.01 -1.19 -10.96
N HIS A 173 4.92 -2.15 -10.04
CA HIS A 173 4.16 -1.99 -8.82
C HIS A 173 5.05 -1.49 -7.68
N SER A 174 4.98 -0.19 -7.36
CA SER A 174 5.67 0.43 -6.21
C SER A 174 4.69 1.05 -5.20
N GLY A 175 3.39 0.88 -5.43
CA GLY A 175 2.33 1.18 -4.48
C GLY A 175 2.45 0.31 -3.22
N ALA A 176 2.21 0.91 -2.06
CA ALA A 176 2.11 0.17 -0.80
C ALA A 176 1.38 1.05 0.23
N ASN A 177 0.58 0.42 1.08
CA ASN A 177 0.12 1.05 2.31
C ASN A 177 1.15 0.79 3.42
N ARG A 178 1.93 1.82 3.74
CA ARG A 178 3.01 1.78 4.74
C ARG A 178 2.58 2.26 6.13
N SER A 179 1.30 2.16 6.47
CA SER A 179 0.86 2.47 7.83
C SER A 179 1.48 1.45 8.80
N PHE A 180 2.60 1.84 9.41
CA PHE A 180 3.31 1.07 10.44
C PHE A 180 2.44 0.74 11.67
N TRP A 181 1.31 1.43 11.81
CA TRP A 181 0.43 1.39 12.98
C TRP A 181 -0.85 0.58 12.77
N SER A 182 -1.03 0.02 11.56
CA SER A 182 -2.25 -0.72 11.18
C SER A 182 -2.02 -2.23 11.31
N ALA A 183 -3.05 -2.95 11.75
CA ALA A 183 -3.06 -4.41 11.75
C ALA A 183 -2.97 -4.94 10.31
N TYR A 184 -2.43 -6.15 10.14
CA TYR A 184 -2.20 -6.78 8.85
C TYR A 184 -3.47 -6.79 7.97
N ASP A 185 -4.63 -7.13 8.54
CA ASP A 185 -5.91 -7.17 7.83
C ASP A 185 -6.28 -5.84 7.16
N MET A 186 -5.90 -4.71 7.77
CA MET A 186 -6.20 -3.37 7.24
C MET A 186 -5.25 -2.94 6.12
N VAL A 187 -4.09 -3.60 6.00
CA VAL A 187 -3.05 -3.26 5.02
C VAL A 187 -2.84 -4.35 3.98
N ARG A 188 -3.46 -5.53 4.12
CA ARG A 188 -3.35 -6.63 3.16
C ARG A 188 -3.94 -6.26 1.79
N ALA A 189 -5.16 -5.73 1.75
CA ALA A 189 -5.81 -5.38 0.47
C ALA A 189 -4.98 -4.42 -0.42
N PRO A 190 -4.32 -3.37 0.10
CA PRO A 190 -3.49 -2.47 -0.70
C PRO A 190 -2.02 -2.90 -0.90
N ASN A 191 -1.59 -4.07 -0.42
CA ASN A 191 -0.18 -4.52 -0.47
C ASN A 191 0.00 -5.86 -1.20
#